data_AF-A0A380L6W4-F1
#
_entry.id   AF-A0A380L6W4-F1
#
_cell.length_a   1.000
_cell.length_b   1.000
_cell.length_c   1.000
_cell.angle_alpha   90.00
_cell.angle_beta   90.00
_cell.angle_gamma   90.00
#
_symmetry.space_group_name_H-M   'P 1'
#
loop_
_entity.id
_entity.type
_entity.pdbx_description
1 polymer ?
#
loop_
_entity_poly.entity_id
_entity_poly.type
_entity_poly.pdbx_seq_one_letter_code
_entity_poly.pdbx_strand_id
1 'polypeptide(L)'
;MSQEIKEYILNNYQEFTSADVLKDTDYSYSEVSQTIGEMEQQGLIYWSEDKNKYINQTTSVENEAAKNTTTEIIERDFETQKEQLKKFAESIPKKTEFPTLDNGKNPLGFGSDKAKVDDVNFITKKLQGILKVQNNHLQKIYNQIGTVYHTFDALDKDYIQRILASLKSAEEANRKAVQGLEENKKIVESQKTVIEVLKKHKAELDELQHLKEIDEFYDEYNDFKASQEKYIEDLGSTQDVVEGKLVLLQDALEVTKEANQKTVQESKAFQERTDKNIQYLWAGFIVNAIIVLVLFALIISGVL
;
A
#
# COMPACT_ATOMS: atom_id res chain seq x y z
N MET A 1 -14.02 11.02 -15.96
CA MET A 1 -13.58 11.13 -14.56
C MET A 1 -12.31 11.95 -14.40
N SER A 2 -11.13 11.57 -14.91
CA SER A 2 -9.88 12.38 -14.74
C SER A 2 -10.05 13.87 -15.12
N GLN A 3 -10.80 14.15 -16.20
CA GLN A 3 -11.03 15.52 -16.67
C GLN A 3 -11.91 16.38 -15.73
N GLU A 4 -12.92 15.79 -15.08
CA GLU A 4 -13.78 16.49 -14.11
C GLU A 4 -13.00 16.84 -12.83
N ILE A 5 -12.19 15.90 -12.33
CA ILE A 5 -11.33 16.10 -11.16
C ILE A 5 -10.31 17.21 -11.45
N LYS A 6 -9.71 17.17 -12.64
CA LYS A 6 -8.76 18.19 -13.10
C LYS A 6 -9.41 19.58 -13.14
N GLU A 7 -10.59 19.72 -13.78
CA GLU A 7 -11.30 21.00 -13.86
C GLU A 7 -11.72 21.50 -12.47
N TYR A 8 -12.19 20.60 -11.60
CA TYR A 8 -12.53 20.95 -10.23
C TYR A 8 -11.33 21.51 -9.47
N ILE A 9 -10.17 20.84 -9.53
CA ILE A 9 -8.96 21.28 -8.84
C ILE A 9 -8.52 22.66 -9.35
N LEU A 10 -8.47 22.85 -10.68
CA LEU A 10 -7.99 24.09 -11.28
C LEU A 10 -8.89 25.30 -10.97
N ASN A 11 -10.20 25.09 -10.81
CA ASN A 11 -11.15 26.17 -10.54
C ASN A 11 -11.29 26.53 -9.07
N ASN A 12 -11.02 25.58 -8.16
CA ASN A 12 -11.30 25.76 -6.73
C ASN A 12 -10.04 25.97 -5.88
N TYR A 13 -8.85 25.65 -6.39
CA TYR A 13 -7.62 25.74 -5.60
C TYR A 13 -6.51 26.54 -6.29
N GLN A 14 -5.98 27.51 -5.54
CA GLN A 14 -4.72 28.22 -5.82
C GLN A 14 -3.51 27.43 -5.33
N GLU A 15 -3.64 26.91 -4.11
CA GLU A 15 -2.68 26.07 -3.44
C GLU A 15 -3.42 24.95 -2.69
N PHE A 16 -2.96 23.71 -2.80
CA PHE A 16 -3.67 22.56 -2.24
C PHE A 16 -2.78 21.36 -1.98
N THR A 17 -3.28 20.41 -1.21
CA THR A 17 -2.77 19.05 -1.06
C THR A 17 -3.80 18.06 -1.56
N SER A 18 -3.41 16.80 -1.77
CA SER A 18 -4.37 15.73 -2.10
C SER A 18 -5.43 15.57 -1.01
N ALA A 19 -5.09 15.83 0.26
CA ALA A 19 -6.03 15.75 1.37
C ALA A 19 -7.10 16.86 1.32
N ASP A 20 -6.75 18.06 0.85
CA ASP A 20 -7.71 19.16 0.70
C ASP A 20 -8.78 18.80 -0.35
N VAL A 21 -8.36 18.24 -1.48
CA VAL A 21 -9.27 17.80 -2.54
C VAL A 21 -10.20 16.67 -2.07
N LEU A 22 -9.67 15.71 -1.32
CA LEU A 22 -10.43 14.57 -0.79
C LEU A 22 -11.42 14.95 0.32
N LYS A 23 -11.21 16.10 0.97
CA LYS A 23 -12.12 16.61 1.99
C LYS A 23 -13.37 17.24 1.39
N ASP A 24 -13.21 17.85 0.22
CA ASP A 24 -14.26 18.64 -0.43
C ASP A 24 -14.99 17.85 -1.55
N THR A 25 -14.59 16.60 -1.79
CA THR A 25 -15.11 15.73 -2.87
C THR A 25 -15.26 14.29 -2.42
N ASP A 26 -16.14 13.54 -3.10
CA ASP A 26 -16.29 12.09 -2.91
C ASP A 26 -15.34 11.26 -3.80
N TYR A 27 -14.31 11.88 -4.40
CA TYR A 27 -13.35 11.20 -5.26
C TYR A 27 -12.45 10.26 -4.46
N SER A 28 -12.00 9.16 -5.07
CA SER A 28 -11.05 8.27 -4.41
C SER A 28 -9.63 8.87 -4.40
N TYR A 29 -8.82 8.49 -3.40
CA TYR A 29 -7.41 8.89 -3.35
C TYR A 29 -6.65 8.53 -4.62
N SER A 30 -6.93 7.36 -5.21
CA SER A 30 -6.26 6.89 -6.43
C SER A 30 -6.55 7.81 -7.61
N GLU A 31 -7.80 8.24 -7.77
CA GLU A 31 -8.20 9.13 -8.87
C GLU A 31 -7.59 10.52 -8.70
N VAL A 32 -7.65 11.09 -7.49
CA VAL A 32 -7.04 12.39 -7.18
C VAL A 32 -5.53 12.35 -7.38
N SER A 33 -4.84 11.32 -6.87
CA SER A 33 -3.39 11.18 -7.02
C SER A 33 -2.96 11.01 -8.47
N GLN A 34 -3.71 10.22 -9.26
CA GLN A 34 -3.42 10.04 -10.67
C GLN A 34 -3.59 11.36 -11.44
N THR A 35 -4.71 12.05 -11.22
CA THR A 35 -4.99 13.33 -11.88
C THR A 35 -3.96 14.40 -11.51
N ILE A 36 -3.52 14.49 -10.26
CA ILE A 36 -2.44 15.40 -9.85
C ILE A 36 -1.14 15.08 -10.60
N GLY A 37 -0.76 13.81 -10.73
CA GLY A 37 0.42 13.40 -11.51
C GLY A 37 0.31 13.78 -12.99
N GLU A 38 -0.86 13.59 -13.60
CA GLU A 38 -1.14 14.03 -14.98
C GLU A 38 -1.05 15.55 -15.12
N MET A 39 -1.54 16.30 -14.13
CA MET A 39 -1.50 17.77 -14.11
C MET A 39 -0.07 18.32 -13.94
N GLU A 40 0.78 17.68 -13.12
CA GLU A 40 2.21 18.03 -13.01
C GLU A 40 2.96 17.75 -14.32
N GLN A 41 2.73 16.60 -14.97
CA GLN A 41 3.33 16.27 -16.26
C GLN A 41 2.93 17.26 -17.36
N GLN A 42 1.70 17.77 -17.30
CA GLN A 42 1.19 18.80 -18.21
C GLN A 42 1.65 20.22 -17.84
N GLY A 43 2.37 20.39 -16.71
CA GLY A 43 2.84 21.69 -16.23
C GLY A 43 1.74 22.61 -15.71
N LEU A 44 0.55 22.10 -15.39
CA LEU A 44 -0.58 22.89 -14.92
C LEU A 44 -0.48 23.26 -13.43
N ILE A 45 0.26 22.44 -12.68
CA ILE A 45 0.53 22.62 -11.26
C ILE A 45 2.00 22.29 -10.98
N TYR A 46 2.53 22.72 -9.84
CA TYR A 46 3.84 22.26 -9.35
C TYR A 46 3.84 22.13 -7.83
N TRP A 47 4.59 21.17 -7.29
CA TRP A 47 4.84 21.09 -5.85
C TRP A 47 5.79 22.20 -5.36
N SER A 48 5.36 22.97 -4.38
CA SER A 48 6.15 23.98 -3.66
C SER A 48 6.63 23.40 -2.33
N GLU A 49 7.94 23.18 -2.21
CA GLU A 49 8.56 22.63 -1.00
C GLU A 49 8.46 23.59 0.20
N ASP A 50 8.52 24.90 -0.05
CA ASP A 50 8.44 25.95 0.97
C ASP A 50 7.03 26.04 1.59
N LYS A 51 5.99 25.82 0.78
CA LYS A 51 4.59 25.83 1.25
C LYS A 51 4.05 24.46 1.58
N ASN A 52 4.76 23.40 1.19
CA ASN A 52 4.32 22.01 1.30
C ASN A 52 2.92 21.79 0.66
N LYS A 53 2.72 22.37 -0.53
CA LYS A 53 1.47 22.36 -1.30
C LYS A 53 1.74 22.35 -2.81
N TYR A 54 0.80 21.81 -3.58
CA TYR A 54 0.71 22.03 -5.03
C TYR A 54 0.20 23.45 -5.30
N ILE A 55 0.85 24.15 -6.23
CA ILE A 55 0.48 25.50 -6.66
C ILE A 55 -0.08 25.43 -8.08
N ASN A 56 -1.23 26.04 -8.28
CA ASN A 56 -1.90 26.08 -9.57
C ASN A 56 -1.28 27.15 -10.49
N GLN A 57 -0.71 26.71 -11.61
CA GLN A 57 -0.12 27.62 -12.60
C GLN A 57 -1.20 28.31 -13.47
N THR A 58 -2.41 27.75 -13.57
CA THR A 58 -3.52 28.37 -14.33
C THR A 58 -4.14 29.60 -13.67
N THR A 59 -3.72 29.96 -12.45
CA THR A 59 -4.10 31.25 -11.85
C THR A 59 -2.97 32.27 -11.86
N SER A 60 -1.84 31.90 -12.47
CA SER A 60 -0.87 32.84 -13.03
C SER A 60 -1.16 33.08 -14.52
N VAL A 61 -2.43 32.98 -14.95
CA VAL A 61 -2.87 33.25 -16.32
C VAL A 61 -3.02 34.75 -16.53
N GLU A 62 -1.89 35.43 -16.48
CA GLU A 62 -1.60 36.51 -17.43
C GLU A 62 -0.60 36.07 -18.50
N ASN A 63 0.03 34.87 -18.39
CA ASN A 63 1.24 34.57 -19.15
C ASN A 63 1.22 33.41 -20.15
N GLU A 64 0.12 32.66 -20.32
CA GLU A 64 0.03 31.73 -21.47
C GLU A 64 -0.41 32.46 -22.74
N ALA A 65 -1.43 33.32 -22.67
CA ALA A 65 -1.78 34.19 -23.81
C ALA A 65 -0.58 35.05 -24.23
N ALA A 66 0.15 35.64 -23.28
CA ALA A 66 1.32 36.45 -23.59
C ALA A 66 2.48 35.66 -24.22
N LYS A 67 2.73 34.40 -23.82
CA LYS A 67 3.86 33.60 -24.33
C LYS A 67 3.62 33.11 -25.77
N ASN A 68 2.39 32.71 -26.07
CA ASN A 68 1.96 32.23 -27.38
C ASN A 68 1.92 33.41 -28.36
N THR A 69 1.29 34.50 -27.92
CA THR A 69 1.17 35.74 -28.70
C THR A 69 2.53 36.38 -28.92
N THR A 70 3.46 36.34 -27.96
CA THR A 70 4.81 36.90 -28.17
C THR A 70 5.64 36.05 -29.12
N THR A 71 5.52 34.72 -29.09
CA THR A 71 6.24 33.83 -30.02
C THR A 71 5.71 33.99 -31.45
N GLU A 72 4.38 34.03 -31.62
CA GLU A 72 3.75 34.34 -32.91
C GLU A 72 4.09 35.75 -33.42
N ILE A 73 4.14 36.76 -32.53
CA ILE A 73 4.52 38.13 -32.91
C ILE A 73 5.97 38.19 -33.38
N ILE A 74 6.90 37.53 -32.70
CA ILE A 74 8.33 37.53 -33.07
C ILE A 74 8.56 36.77 -34.39
N GLU A 75 7.93 35.60 -34.56
CA GLU A 75 8.03 34.83 -35.81
C GLU A 75 7.44 35.61 -37.00
N ARG A 76 6.30 36.27 -36.79
CA ARG A 76 5.68 37.15 -37.78
C ARG A 76 6.56 38.35 -38.12
N ASP A 77 7.20 38.97 -37.13
CA ASP A 77 8.05 40.14 -37.34
C ASP A 77 9.35 39.76 -38.06
N PHE A 78 9.98 38.62 -37.71
CA PHE A 78 11.15 38.11 -38.42
C PHE A 78 10.85 37.81 -39.89
N GLU A 79 9.79 37.05 -40.18
CA GLU A 79 9.43 36.73 -41.57
C GLU A 79 9.00 37.98 -42.36
N THR A 80 8.37 38.95 -41.69
CA THR A 80 8.04 40.26 -42.30
C THR A 80 9.31 41.01 -42.70
N GLN A 81 10.30 41.11 -41.82
CA GLN A 81 11.55 41.82 -42.09
C GLN A 81 12.39 41.12 -43.17
N LYS A 82 12.41 39.78 -43.15
CA LYS A 82 13.04 38.96 -44.18
C LYS A 82 12.41 39.16 -45.57
N GLU A 83 11.09 39.24 -45.65
CA GLU A 83 10.39 39.52 -46.92
C GLU A 83 10.62 40.95 -47.42
N GLN A 84 10.69 41.94 -46.52
CA GLN A 84 11.06 43.32 -46.89
C GLN A 84 12.49 43.38 -47.46
N LEU A 85 13.43 42.66 -46.86
CA LEU A 85 14.80 42.56 -47.36
C LEU A 85 14.87 41.92 -48.75
N LYS A 86 14.10 40.86 -48.97
CA LYS A 86 14.01 40.18 -50.28
C LYS A 86 13.46 41.11 -51.36
N LYS A 87 12.31 41.77 -51.12
CA LYS A 87 11.72 42.74 -52.04
C LYS A 87 12.68 43.88 -52.36
N PHE A 88 13.45 44.32 -51.36
CA PHE A 88 14.46 45.33 -51.57
C PHE A 88 15.59 44.83 -52.50
N ALA A 89 16.16 43.66 -52.24
CA ALA A 89 17.21 43.07 -53.07
C ALA A 89 16.76 42.92 -54.53
N GLU A 90 15.50 42.55 -54.75
CA GLU A 90 14.87 42.45 -56.07
C GLU A 90 14.65 43.82 -56.75
N SER A 91 14.50 44.89 -55.96
CA SER A 91 14.31 46.27 -56.46
C SER A 91 15.59 46.97 -56.92
N ILE A 92 16.77 46.35 -56.69
CA ILE A 92 18.06 46.92 -57.10
C ILE A 92 18.21 46.79 -58.63
N PRO A 93 18.32 47.90 -59.39
CA PRO A 93 18.48 47.83 -60.83
C PRO A 93 19.80 47.15 -61.22
N LYS A 94 19.75 46.17 -62.12
CA LYS A 94 20.88 45.31 -62.48
C LYS A 94 21.97 46.01 -63.31
N LYS A 95 21.68 47.14 -63.97
CA LYS A 95 22.65 47.94 -64.74
C LYS A 95 22.09 49.32 -65.10
N THR A 96 22.92 50.34 -65.13
CA THR A 96 22.62 51.64 -65.77
C THR A 96 23.61 51.87 -66.90
N GLU A 97 23.12 52.12 -68.10
CA GLU A 97 23.96 52.39 -69.26
C GLU A 97 24.34 53.87 -69.30
N PHE A 98 25.64 54.15 -69.45
CA PHE A 98 26.13 55.51 -69.60
C PHE A 98 25.95 55.98 -71.04
N PRO A 99 25.48 57.22 -71.26
CA PRO A 99 25.47 57.80 -72.60
C PRO A 99 26.92 57.95 -73.09
N THR A 100 27.21 57.43 -74.28
CA THR A 100 28.49 57.62 -74.96
C THR A 100 28.36 58.72 -76.02
N LEU A 101 29.47 59.42 -76.25
CA LEU A 101 29.67 60.24 -77.45
C LEU A 101 30.01 59.28 -78.58
N ASP A 102 29.03 58.80 -79.32
CA ASP A 102 29.34 58.02 -80.51
C ASP A 102 29.87 58.95 -81.62
N ASN A 103 30.96 58.52 -82.25
CA ASN A 103 31.76 59.29 -83.19
C ASN A 103 30.98 59.51 -84.51
N GLY A 104 30.15 60.54 -84.56
CA GLY A 104 29.69 61.12 -85.82
C GLY A 104 28.19 61.12 -86.08
N LYS A 105 27.34 60.77 -85.10
CA LYS A 105 25.88 60.99 -85.23
C LYS A 105 25.35 61.87 -84.11
N ASN A 106 25.39 63.17 -84.41
CA ASN A 106 24.70 64.23 -83.70
C ASN A 106 23.26 63.78 -83.36
N PRO A 107 22.85 63.67 -82.08
CA PRO A 107 21.51 63.20 -81.70
C PRO A 107 20.38 64.14 -82.19
N LEU A 108 20.73 65.31 -82.72
CA LEU A 108 19.83 66.31 -83.34
C LEU A 108 20.07 66.52 -84.85
N GLY A 109 20.84 65.66 -85.54
CA GLY A 109 20.92 65.68 -87.00
C GLY A 109 21.64 66.86 -87.70
N PHE A 110 22.44 67.69 -87.01
CA PHE A 110 23.19 68.78 -87.64
C PHE A 110 24.68 68.45 -87.74
N GLY A 111 25.14 68.09 -88.95
CA GLY A 111 26.50 67.63 -89.24
C GLY A 111 27.63 68.55 -88.77
N SER A 112 28.59 67.94 -88.06
CA SER A 112 30.02 68.29 -87.99
C SER A 112 30.73 67.27 -87.09
N ASP A 113 31.92 66.78 -87.47
CA ASP A 113 32.72 65.77 -86.75
C ASP A 113 33.32 66.24 -85.40
N LYS A 114 32.83 67.36 -84.85
CA LYS A 114 33.28 67.93 -83.57
C LYS A 114 32.07 68.13 -82.68
N ALA A 115 32.14 67.58 -81.46
CA ALA A 115 31.10 67.76 -80.45
C ALA A 115 30.83 69.25 -80.22
N LYS A 116 29.57 69.66 -80.32
CA LYS A 116 29.14 71.03 -80.04
C LYS A 116 28.95 71.21 -78.53
N VAL A 117 28.98 72.46 -78.07
CA VAL A 117 28.67 72.82 -76.67
C VAL A 117 27.31 72.26 -76.24
N ASP A 118 26.35 72.19 -77.17
CA ASP A 118 25.02 71.62 -76.94
C ASP A 118 25.05 70.10 -76.71
N ASP A 119 25.95 69.36 -77.37
CA ASP A 119 26.14 67.91 -77.15
C ASP A 119 26.72 67.66 -75.75
N VAL A 120 27.68 68.48 -75.33
CA VAL A 120 28.27 68.44 -73.99
C VAL A 120 27.21 68.76 -72.93
N ASN A 121 26.37 69.77 -73.16
CA ASN A 121 25.28 70.11 -72.25
C ASN A 121 24.22 69.00 -72.16
N PHE A 122 23.87 68.36 -73.28
CA PHE A 122 22.94 67.23 -73.30
C PHE A 122 23.45 66.04 -72.50
N ILE A 123 24.71 65.64 -72.72
CA ILE A 123 25.34 64.54 -71.99
C ILE A 123 25.47 64.88 -70.52
N THR A 124 25.87 66.11 -70.19
CA THR A 124 25.97 66.57 -68.79
C THR A 124 24.63 66.47 -68.08
N LYS A 125 23.53 66.90 -68.71
CA LYS A 125 22.17 66.75 -68.15
C LYS A 125 21.77 65.29 -67.96
N LYS A 126 22.06 64.41 -68.94
CA LYS A 126 21.80 62.97 -68.80
C LYS A 126 22.63 62.33 -67.69
N LEU A 127 23.91 62.67 -67.60
CA LEU A 127 24.83 62.17 -66.58
C LEU A 127 24.39 62.61 -65.18
N GLN A 128 24.01 63.88 -65.03
CA GLN A 128 23.43 64.40 -63.77
C GLN A 128 22.15 63.65 -63.38
N GLY A 129 21.28 63.36 -64.35
CA GLY A 129 20.09 62.53 -64.13
C GLY A 129 20.44 61.13 -63.62
N ILE A 130 21.40 60.46 -64.27
CA ILE A 130 21.90 59.13 -63.88
C ILE A 130 22.50 59.16 -62.47
N LEU A 131 23.37 60.14 -62.17
CA LEU A 131 24.00 60.28 -60.85
C LEU A 131 22.96 60.55 -59.75
N LYS A 132 21.92 61.34 -60.04
CA LYS A 132 20.83 61.60 -59.09
C LYS A 132 20.03 60.33 -58.78
N VAL A 133 19.72 59.53 -59.80
CA VAL A 133 19.04 58.24 -59.65
C VAL A 133 19.91 57.27 -58.84
N GLN A 134 21.20 57.16 -59.18
CA GLN A 134 22.16 56.31 -58.45
C GLN A 134 22.32 56.73 -56.99
N ASN A 135 22.43 58.03 -56.71
CA ASN A 135 22.50 58.53 -55.33
C ASN A 135 21.24 58.19 -54.52
N ASN A 136 20.05 58.26 -55.11
CA ASN A 136 18.81 57.85 -54.46
C ASN A 136 18.81 56.34 -54.14
N HIS A 137 19.31 55.50 -55.05
CA HIS A 137 19.47 54.06 -54.80
C HIS A 137 20.47 53.77 -53.69
N LEU A 138 21.63 54.44 -53.67
CA LEU A 138 22.63 54.29 -52.61
C LEU A 138 22.07 54.67 -51.24
N GLN A 139 21.29 55.75 -51.15
CA GLN A 139 20.60 56.13 -49.91
C GLN A 139 19.58 55.06 -49.46
N LYS A 140 18.84 54.47 -50.40
CA LYS A 140 17.92 53.36 -50.08
C LYS A 140 18.66 52.11 -49.59
N ILE A 141 19.80 51.77 -50.21
CA ILE A 141 20.68 50.68 -49.76
C ILE A 141 21.17 50.94 -48.33
N TYR A 142 21.69 52.14 -48.07
CA TYR A 142 22.20 52.51 -46.74
C TYR A 142 21.14 52.37 -45.65
N ASN A 143 19.92 52.86 -45.90
CA ASN A 143 18.83 52.75 -44.93
C ASN A 143 18.42 51.29 -44.68
N GLN A 144 18.42 50.44 -45.70
CA GLN A 144 18.02 49.04 -45.55
C GLN A 144 19.07 48.18 -44.85
N ILE A 145 20.36 48.50 -44.98
CA ILE A 145 21.41 47.86 -44.17
C ILE A 145 21.14 48.09 -42.67
N GLY A 146 20.62 49.25 -42.29
CA GLY A 146 20.17 49.53 -40.92
C GLY A 146 19.01 48.63 -40.48
N THR A 147 18.00 48.43 -41.33
CA THR A 147 16.88 47.52 -41.06
C THR A 147 17.35 46.08 -40.87
N VAL A 148 18.29 45.61 -41.68
CA VAL A 148 18.90 44.27 -41.56
C VAL A 148 19.61 44.13 -40.21
N TYR A 149 20.43 45.11 -39.84
CA TYR A 149 21.14 45.12 -38.57
C TYR A 149 20.17 45.04 -37.38
N HIS A 150 19.11 45.86 -37.36
CA HIS A 150 18.11 45.82 -36.29
C HIS A 150 17.32 44.52 -36.24
N THR A 151 17.08 43.88 -37.39
CA THR A 151 16.41 42.57 -37.45
C THR A 151 17.27 41.48 -36.81
N PHE A 152 18.58 41.48 -37.07
CA PHE A 152 19.50 40.54 -36.44
C PHE A 152 19.72 40.83 -34.96
N ASP A 153 19.78 42.09 -34.55
CA ASP A 153 19.90 42.49 -33.13
C ASP A 153 18.67 42.09 -32.31
N ALA A 154 17.46 42.23 -32.87
CA ALA A 154 16.22 41.79 -32.22
C ALA A 154 16.16 40.26 -32.07
N LEU A 155 16.59 39.51 -33.09
CA LEU A 155 16.73 38.05 -33.04
C LEU A 155 17.76 37.61 -31.98
N ASP A 156 18.93 38.23 -31.97
CA ASP A 156 20.02 37.91 -31.05
C ASP A 156 19.60 38.15 -29.61
N LYS A 157 18.90 39.25 -29.33
CA LYS A 157 18.55 39.60 -27.95
C LYS A 157 17.40 38.77 -27.40
N ASP A 158 16.26 38.66 -28.09
CA ASP A 158 15.05 38.07 -27.49
C ASP A 158 14.98 36.56 -27.70
N TYR A 159 15.40 36.07 -28.86
CA TYR A 159 15.32 34.64 -29.19
C TYR A 159 16.39 33.83 -28.45
N ILE A 160 17.65 34.30 -28.47
CA ILE A 160 18.75 33.59 -27.78
C ILE A 160 18.57 33.63 -26.27
N GLN A 161 18.07 34.74 -25.69
CA GLN A 161 17.78 34.79 -24.25
C GLN A 161 16.70 33.79 -23.84
N ARG A 162 15.68 33.58 -24.67
CA ARG A 162 14.64 32.57 -24.41
C ARG A 162 15.17 31.15 -24.53
N ILE A 163 16.03 30.87 -25.53
CA ILE A 163 16.72 29.58 -25.64
C ILE A 163 17.56 29.34 -24.39
N LEU A 164 18.34 30.34 -23.95
CA LEU A 164 19.18 30.25 -22.77
C LEU A 164 18.36 30.01 -21.50
N ALA A 165 17.23 30.71 -21.34
CA ALA A 165 16.32 30.50 -20.22
C ALA A 165 15.74 29.09 -20.22
N SER A 166 15.31 28.60 -21.39
CA SER A 166 14.75 27.25 -21.55
C SER A 166 15.79 26.17 -21.27
N LEU A 167 17.03 26.37 -21.72
CA LEU A 167 18.15 25.47 -21.46
C LEU A 167 18.48 25.41 -19.97
N LYS A 168 18.50 26.55 -19.28
CA LYS A 168 18.71 26.59 -17.81
C LYS A 168 17.60 25.87 -17.05
N SER A 169 16.34 26.05 -17.46
CA SER A 169 15.22 25.32 -16.85
C SER A 169 15.32 23.81 -17.10
N ALA A 170 15.71 23.40 -18.30
CA ALA A 170 15.93 21.99 -18.62
C ALA A 170 17.13 21.40 -17.84
N GLU A 171 18.20 22.17 -17.69
CA GLU A 171 19.36 21.78 -16.87
C GLU A 171 18.98 21.58 -15.41
N GLU A 172 18.19 22.49 -14.83
CA GLU A 172 17.72 22.39 -13.45
C GLU A 172 16.76 21.20 -13.26
N ALA A 173 15.85 20.96 -14.20
CA ALA A 173 14.99 19.79 -14.20
C ALA A 173 15.81 18.49 -14.27
N ASN A 174 16.82 18.44 -15.13
CA ASN A 174 17.73 17.30 -15.23
C ASN A 174 18.54 17.09 -13.94
N ARG A 175 19.00 18.17 -13.31
CA ARG A 175 19.70 18.12 -12.00
C ARG A 175 18.81 17.50 -10.93
N LYS A 176 17.56 17.93 -10.83
CA LYS A 176 16.56 17.36 -9.90
C LYS A 176 16.27 15.88 -10.20
N ALA A 177 16.12 15.52 -11.47
CA ALA A 177 15.90 14.13 -11.88
C ALA A 177 17.08 13.22 -11.49
N VAL A 178 18.32 13.66 -11.71
CA VAL A 178 19.53 12.93 -11.31
C VAL A 178 19.60 12.78 -9.79
N GLN A 179 19.27 13.83 -9.03
CA GLN A 179 19.21 13.74 -7.57
C GLN A 179 18.16 12.73 -7.11
N GLY A 180 16.95 12.77 -7.68
CA GLY A 180 15.89 11.82 -7.36
C GLY A 180 16.26 10.37 -7.70
N LEU A 181 17.03 10.14 -8.77
CA LEU A 181 17.56 8.80 -9.09
C LEU A 181 18.52 8.28 -8.01
N GLU A 182 19.39 9.13 -7.48
CA GLU A 182 20.33 8.75 -6.41
C GLU A 182 19.61 8.47 -5.09
N GLU A 183 18.58 9.25 -4.76
CA GLU A 183 17.72 9.00 -3.59
C GLU A 183 16.94 7.68 -3.73
N ASN A 184 16.35 7.43 -4.90
CA ASN A 184 15.68 6.15 -5.19
C ASN A 184 16.62 4.96 -5.06
N LYS A 185 17.88 5.08 -5.50
CA LYS A 185 18.88 4.02 -5.32
C LYS A 185 19.10 3.68 -3.85
N LYS A 186 19.17 4.68 -2.97
CA LYS A 186 19.28 4.46 -1.51
C LYS A 186 18.04 3.76 -0.94
N ILE A 187 16.85 4.15 -1.39
CA ILE A 187 15.59 3.51 -0.98
C ILE A 187 15.59 2.03 -1.39
N VAL A 188 16.00 1.70 -2.62
CA VAL A 188 16.08 0.32 -3.12
C VAL A 188 17.05 -0.52 -2.28
N GLU A 189 18.23 -0.01 -1.94
CA GLU A 189 19.17 -0.73 -1.07
C GLU A 189 18.62 -0.94 0.35
N SER A 190 17.92 0.06 0.90
CA SER A 190 17.23 -0.08 2.18
C SER A 190 16.13 -1.15 2.12
N GLN A 191 15.33 -1.18 1.05
CA GLN A 191 14.30 -2.19 0.86
C GLN A 191 14.90 -3.59 0.75
N LYS A 192 16.02 -3.75 0.05
CA LYS A 192 16.75 -5.02 -0.01
C LYS A 192 17.16 -5.51 1.37
N THR A 193 17.68 -4.61 2.22
CA THR A 193 18.04 -4.94 3.61
C THR A 193 16.83 -5.40 4.41
N VAL A 194 15.69 -4.71 4.31
CA VAL A 194 14.44 -5.11 4.98
C VAL A 194 13.98 -6.49 4.50
N ILE A 195 14.04 -6.77 3.19
CA ILE A 195 13.68 -8.08 2.63
C ILE A 195 14.57 -9.19 3.19
N GLU A 196 15.87 -8.95 3.36
CA GLU A 196 16.80 -9.91 3.96
C GLU A 196 16.44 -10.21 5.42
N VAL A 197 16.11 -9.18 6.22
CA VAL A 197 15.64 -9.36 7.60
C VAL A 197 14.33 -10.15 7.64
N LEU A 198 13.37 -9.83 6.78
CA LEU A 198 12.08 -10.55 6.71
C LEU A 198 12.27 -12.02 6.31
N LYS A 199 13.20 -12.32 5.40
CA LYS A 199 13.55 -13.71 5.07
C LYS A 199 14.10 -14.46 6.27
N LYS A 200 14.95 -13.82 7.07
CA LYS A 200 15.49 -14.41 8.30
C LYS A 200 14.38 -14.69 9.31
N HIS A 201 13.52 -13.71 9.58
CA HIS A 201 12.38 -13.91 10.50
C HIS A 201 11.42 -14.99 10.01
N LYS A 202 11.18 -15.08 8.71
CA LYS A 202 10.41 -16.19 8.15
C LYS A 202 11.06 -17.54 8.45
N ALA A 203 12.37 -17.68 8.23
CA ALA A 203 13.08 -18.91 8.54
C ALA A 203 13.02 -19.25 10.05
N GLU A 204 13.20 -18.25 10.92
CA GLU A 204 13.04 -18.40 12.37
C GLU A 204 11.61 -18.87 12.75
N LEU A 205 10.57 -18.33 12.09
CA LEU A 205 9.18 -18.78 12.29
C LEU A 205 8.94 -20.20 11.76
N ASP A 206 9.53 -20.54 10.62
CA ASP A 206 9.43 -21.89 10.04
C ASP A 206 10.13 -22.92 10.96
N GLU A 207 11.23 -22.55 11.63
CA GLU A 207 11.91 -23.37 12.65
C GLU A 207 11.07 -23.52 13.94
N LEU A 208 10.19 -22.57 14.26
CA LEU A 208 9.23 -22.70 15.37
C LEU A 208 8.11 -23.72 15.09
N GLN A 209 8.26 -24.59 14.08
CA GLN A 209 7.49 -25.81 13.84
C GLN A 209 7.28 -26.70 15.08
N HIS A 210 8.04 -26.49 16.15
CA HIS A 210 7.80 -27.03 17.50
C HIS A 210 6.43 -26.67 18.10
N LEU A 211 5.68 -25.71 17.53
CA LEU A 211 4.26 -25.50 17.86
C LEU A 211 3.39 -26.72 17.51
N LYS A 212 3.80 -27.53 16.53
CA LYS A 212 3.11 -28.80 16.24
C LYS A 212 3.24 -29.81 17.39
N GLU A 213 4.35 -29.76 18.13
CA GLU A 213 4.55 -30.59 19.32
C GLU A 213 3.60 -30.17 20.46
N ILE A 214 3.13 -28.91 20.48
CA ILE A 214 2.13 -28.43 21.44
C ILE A 214 0.75 -29.03 21.13
N ASP A 215 0.37 -29.11 19.86
CA ASP A 215 -0.88 -29.78 19.45
C ASP A 215 -0.82 -31.28 19.77
N GLU A 216 0.31 -31.95 19.49
CA GLU A 216 0.53 -33.37 19.83
C GLU A 216 0.52 -33.61 21.35
N PHE A 217 1.14 -32.72 22.15
CA PHE A 217 1.09 -32.78 23.61
C PHE A 217 -0.32 -32.56 24.16
N TYR A 218 -1.12 -31.71 23.52
CA TYR A 218 -2.50 -31.47 23.91
C TYR A 218 -3.38 -32.69 23.66
N ASP A 219 -3.19 -33.37 22.53
CA ASP A 219 -3.88 -34.62 22.22
C ASP A 219 -3.49 -35.73 23.21
N GLU A 220 -2.19 -35.92 23.47
CA GLU A 220 -1.70 -36.91 24.44
C GLU A 220 -2.20 -36.62 25.87
N TYR A 221 -2.29 -35.35 26.26
CA TYR A 221 -2.88 -34.93 27.53
C TYR A 221 -4.38 -35.28 27.63
N ASN A 222 -5.14 -35.08 26.55
CA ASN A 222 -6.56 -35.42 26.53
C ASN A 222 -6.80 -36.92 26.58
N ASP A 223 -6.00 -37.71 25.87
CA ASP A 223 -6.04 -39.18 25.92
C ASP A 223 -5.71 -39.70 27.33
N PHE A 224 -4.68 -39.15 27.96
CA PHE A 224 -4.34 -39.46 29.34
C PHE A 224 -5.48 -39.12 30.31
N LYS A 225 -6.09 -37.93 30.15
CA LYS A 225 -7.23 -37.50 30.96
C LYS A 225 -8.42 -38.46 30.82
N ALA A 226 -8.77 -38.85 29.60
CA ALA A 226 -9.84 -39.81 29.34
C ALA A 226 -9.55 -41.18 29.97
N SER A 227 -8.30 -41.64 29.91
CA SER A 227 -7.89 -42.87 30.59
C SER A 227 -8.06 -42.78 32.11
N GLN A 228 -7.73 -41.64 32.73
CA GLN A 228 -7.90 -41.43 34.17
C GLN A 228 -9.36 -41.38 34.58
N GLU A 229 -10.22 -40.72 33.80
CA GLU A 229 -11.67 -40.70 34.04
C GLU A 229 -12.25 -42.12 34.03
N LYS A 230 -11.81 -42.96 33.09
CA LYS A 230 -12.19 -44.38 33.03
C LYS A 230 -11.70 -45.18 34.25
N TYR A 231 -10.46 -44.99 34.68
CA TYR A 231 -9.95 -45.66 35.88
C TYR A 231 -10.74 -45.27 37.14
N ILE A 232 -11.15 -44.00 37.25
CA ILE A 232 -11.98 -43.51 38.35
C ILE A 232 -13.37 -44.16 38.31
N GLU A 233 -13.98 -44.28 37.13
CA GLU A 233 -15.28 -44.94 36.94
C GLU A 233 -15.24 -46.44 37.31
N ASP A 234 -14.20 -47.16 36.86
CA ASP A 234 -14.00 -48.58 37.20
C ASP A 234 -13.78 -48.79 38.71
N LEU A 235 -13.04 -47.88 39.36
CA LEU A 235 -12.85 -47.89 40.81
C LEU A 235 -14.17 -47.66 41.55
N GLY A 236 -14.99 -46.69 41.11
CA GLY A 236 -16.31 -46.45 41.68
C GLY A 236 -17.22 -47.68 41.55
N SER A 237 -17.26 -48.28 40.37
CA SER A 237 -18.03 -49.51 40.13
C SER A 237 -17.57 -50.68 41.01
N THR A 238 -16.25 -50.80 41.23
CA THR A 238 -15.68 -51.81 42.12
C THR A 238 -16.04 -51.54 43.57
N GLN A 239 -16.03 -50.28 44.01
CA GLN A 239 -16.44 -49.87 45.34
C GLN A 239 -17.91 -50.23 45.60
N ASP A 240 -18.81 -49.93 44.66
CA ASP A 240 -20.24 -50.27 44.78
C ASP A 240 -20.46 -51.78 44.93
N VAL A 241 -19.72 -52.59 44.16
CA VAL A 241 -19.77 -54.06 44.28
C VAL A 241 -19.27 -54.55 45.65
N VAL A 242 -18.20 -53.94 46.16
CA VAL A 242 -17.64 -54.29 47.48
C VAL A 242 -18.60 -53.89 48.60
N GLU A 243 -19.18 -52.69 48.54
CA GLU A 243 -20.18 -52.22 49.50
C GLU A 243 -21.42 -53.13 49.50
N GLY A 244 -21.93 -53.51 48.31
CA GLY A 244 -23.03 -54.47 48.20
C GLY A 244 -22.71 -55.83 48.81
N LYS A 245 -21.49 -56.36 48.59
CA LYS A 245 -21.05 -57.61 49.23
C LYS A 245 -20.91 -57.50 50.74
N LEU A 246 -20.47 -56.35 51.25
CA LEU A 246 -20.34 -56.12 52.69
C LEU A 246 -21.69 -56.14 53.39
N VAL A 247 -22.71 -55.51 52.78
CA VAL A 247 -24.11 -55.55 53.27
C VAL A 247 -24.61 -57.00 53.32
N LEU A 248 -24.45 -57.77 52.23
CA LEU A 248 -24.86 -59.18 52.21
C LEU A 248 -24.18 -60.04 53.28
N LEU A 249 -22.89 -59.80 53.54
CA LEU A 249 -22.16 -60.49 54.61
C LEU A 249 -22.67 -60.09 56.00
N GLN A 250 -23.01 -58.82 56.18
CA GLN A 250 -23.56 -58.31 57.43
C GLN A 250 -24.94 -58.94 57.72
N ASP A 251 -25.82 -59.01 56.73
CA ASP A 251 -27.12 -59.68 56.82
C ASP A 251 -26.96 -61.16 57.14
N ALA A 252 -26.05 -61.86 56.45
CA ALA A 252 -25.77 -63.28 56.69
C ALA A 252 -25.24 -63.54 58.11
N LEU A 253 -24.39 -62.63 58.62
CA LEU A 253 -23.87 -62.71 59.99
C LEU A 253 -24.99 -62.53 61.02
N GLU A 254 -25.91 -61.60 60.79
CA GLU A 254 -27.07 -61.37 61.65
C GLU A 254 -27.99 -62.61 61.70
N VAL A 255 -28.35 -63.16 60.53
CA VAL A 255 -29.15 -64.39 60.45
C VAL A 255 -28.46 -65.56 61.17
N THR A 256 -27.14 -65.71 60.99
CA THR A 256 -26.37 -66.77 61.65
C THR A 256 -26.33 -66.58 63.17
N LYS A 257 -26.24 -65.33 63.64
CA LYS A 257 -26.28 -65.00 65.06
C LYS A 257 -27.64 -65.33 65.68
N GLU A 258 -28.73 -64.99 65.00
CA GLU A 258 -30.09 -65.33 65.44
C GLU A 258 -30.31 -66.85 65.49
N ALA A 259 -29.89 -67.56 64.45
CA ALA A 259 -29.97 -69.03 64.39
C ALA A 259 -29.18 -69.67 65.54
N ASN A 260 -27.94 -69.23 65.77
CA ASN A 260 -27.12 -69.71 66.88
C ASN A 260 -27.75 -69.42 68.25
N GLN A 261 -28.33 -68.22 68.45
CA GLN A 261 -29.05 -67.90 69.69
C GLN A 261 -30.24 -68.84 69.91
N LYS A 262 -31.01 -69.13 68.85
CA LYS A 262 -32.14 -70.07 68.91
C LYS A 262 -31.67 -71.48 69.28
N THR A 263 -30.63 -72.00 68.64
CA THR A 263 -30.07 -73.33 68.96
C THR A 263 -29.54 -73.40 70.40
N VAL A 264 -28.94 -72.33 70.91
CA VAL A 264 -28.52 -72.25 72.32
C VAL A 264 -29.72 -72.26 73.27
N GLN A 265 -30.82 -71.58 72.93
CA GLN A 265 -32.05 -71.64 73.73
C GLN A 265 -32.68 -73.03 73.70
N GLU A 266 -32.78 -73.64 72.52
CA GLU A 266 -33.33 -75.00 72.34
C GLU A 266 -32.50 -76.05 73.10
N SER A 267 -31.17 -75.97 73.04
CA SER A 267 -30.29 -76.87 73.79
C SER A 267 -30.41 -76.68 75.31
N LYS A 268 -30.51 -75.44 75.81
CA LYS A 268 -30.81 -75.18 77.24
C LYS A 268 -32.15 -75.75 77.67
N ALA A 269 -33.21 -75.55 76.87
CA ALA A 269 -34.54 -76.08 77.16
C ALA A 269 -34.57 -77.62 77.13
N PHE A 270 -33.82 -78.24 76.21
CA PHE A 270 -33.66 -79.69 76.16
C PHE A 270 -32.91 -80.23 77.38
N GLN A 271 -31.82 -79.57 77.78
CA GLN A 271 -31.05 -79.94 78.97
C GLN A 271 -31.91 -79.85 80.23
N GLU A 272 -32.69 -78.77 80.40
CA GLU A 272 -33.61 -78.62 81.54
C GLU A 272 -34.68 -79.72 81.58
N ARG A 273 -35.24 -80.12 80.42
CA ARG A 273 -36.17 -81.24 80.33
C ARG A 273 -35.51 -82.56 80.72
N THR A 274 -34.29 -82.81 80.24
CA THR A 274 -33.54 -84.03 80.56
C THR A 274 -33.19 -84.09 82.04
N ASP A 275 -32.74 -82.99 82.64
CA ASP A 275 -32.42 -82.91 84.07
C ASP A 275 -33.66 -83.17 84.94
N LYS A 276 -34.81 -82.59 84.57
CA LYS A 276 -36.11 -82.88 85.23
C LYS A 276 -36.47 -84.36 85.12
N ASN A 277 -36.34 -84.95 83.93
CA ASN A 277 -36.62 -86.37 83.73
C ASN A 277 -35.68 -87.28 84.55
N ILE A 278 -34.40 -86.94 84.65
CA ILE A 278 -33.43 -87.67 85.50
C ILE A 278 -33.81 -87.55 86.98
N GLN A 279 -34.21 -86.36 87.45
CA GLN A 279 -34.71 -86.19 88.82
C GLN A 279 -35.93 -87.06 89.11
N TYR A 280 -36.90 -87.14 88.19
CA TYR A 280 -38.07 -88.02 88.35
C TYR A 280 -37.67 -89.50 88.44
N LEU A 281 -36.69 -89.93 87.64
CA LEU A 281 -36.15 -91.31 87.73
C LEU A 281 -35.51 -91.57 89.09
N TRP A 282 -34.66 -90.67 89.60
CA TRP A 282 -34.06 -90.77 90.94
C TRP A 282 -35.11 -90.84 92.04
N ALA A 283 -36.14 -90.00 91.98
CA ALA A 283 -37.25 -90.05 92.93
C ALA A 283 -37.97 -91.41 92.90
N GLY A 284 -38.23 -91.97 91.71
CA GLY A 284 -38.79 -93.31 91.56
C GLY A 284 -37.91 -94.42 92.15
N PHE A 285 -36.60 -94.38 91.93
CA PHE A 285 -35.65 -95.32 92.54
C PHE A 285 -35.66 -95.25 94.06
N ILE A 286 -35.70 -94.04 94.64
CA ILE A 286 -35.76 -93.84 96.09
C ILE A 286 -37.04 -94.45 96.67
N VAL A 287 -38.21 -94.17 96.06
CA VAL A 287 -39.49 -94.75 96.52
C VAL A 287 -39.45 -96.28 96.48
N ASN A 288 -38.95 -96.88 95.39
CA ASN A 288 -38.81 -98.34 95.31
C ASN A 288 -37.84 -98.91 96.34
N ALA A 289 -36.70 -98.26 96.58
CA ALA A 289 -35.75 -98.68 97.61
C ALA A 289 -36.36 -98.65 99.01
N ILE A 290 -37.17 -97.62 99.32
CA ILE A 290 -37.92 -97.53 100.58
C ILE A 290 -38.94 -98.68 100.68
N ILE A 291 -39.69 -98.97 99.61
CA ILE A 291 -40.64 -100.10 99.58
C ILE A 291 -39.91 -101.43 99.86
N VAL A 292 -38.76 -101.66 99.24
CA VAL A 292 -37.96 -102.87 99.45
C VAL A 292 -37.44 -102.96 100.89
N LEU A 293 -36.96 -101.84 101.46
CA LEU A 293 -36.52 -101.80 102.87
C LEU A 293 -37.65 -102.08 103.85
N VAL A 294 -38.86 -101.53 103.60
CA VAL A 294 -40.05 -101.83 104.43
C VAL A 294 -40.41 -103.30 104.33
N LEU A 295 -40.41 -103.89 103.14
CA LEU A 295 -40.64 -105.33 102.96
C LEU A 295 -39.58 -106.18 103.68
N PHE A 296 -38.31 -105.80 103.58
CA PHE A 296 -37.21 -106.49 104.25
C PHE A 296 -37.32 -106.39 105.79
N ALA A 297 -37.72 -105.22 106.31
CA ALA A 297 -37.98 -105.02 107.73
C ALA A 297 -39.19 -105.85 108.21
N LEU A 298 -40.23 -106.01 107.39
CA LEU A 298 -41.36 -106.89 107.67
C LEU A 298 -40.96 -108.37 107.70
N ILE A 299 -40.00 -108.78 106.87
CA ILE A 299 -39.43 -110.13 106.89
C ILE A 299 -38.59 -110.36 108.16
N ILE A 300 -37.72 -109.41 108.53
CA ILE A 300 -36.86 -109.54 109.73
C ILE A 300 -37.66 -109.48 111.04
N SER A 301 -38.75 -108.70 111.09
CA SER A 301 -39.60 -108.62 112.28
C SER A 301 -40.44 -109.89 112.53
N GLY A 302 -40.31 -110.91 111.69
CA GLY A 302 -40.99 -112.20 111.85
C GLY A 302 -42.50 -112.15 111.60
N VAL A 303 -42.97 -111.12 110.87
CA VAL A 303 -44.39 -110.92 110.53
C VAL A 303 -44.75 -111.54 109.17
N LEU A 304 -43.76 -111.95 108.37
CA LEU A 304 -43.94 -112.76 107.16
C LEU A 304 -43.40 -114.18 107.33
#